data_AF-A0A2S6V8I0-F1
#
_entry.id   AF-A0A2S6V8I0-F1
#
_cell.length_a   1.000
_cell.length_b   1.000
_cell.length_c   1.000
_cell.angle_alpha   90.00
_cell.angle_beta   90.00
_cell.angle_gamma   90.00
#
_symmetry.space_group_name_H-M   'P 1'
#
loop_
_entity.id
_entity.type
_entity.pdbx_description
1 polymer ?
#
loop_
_entity_poly.entity_id
_entity_poly.type
_entity_poly.pdbx_seq_one_letter_code
_entity_poly.pdbx_strand_id
1 'polypeptide(L)'
;MNRRAFFRWIGLGWLTSTLLPILVACGFKRIAANSRSDGFVVVGNVSELDQSAGKLQVQVGNTRLIVVGSASHPQTIVALNPTCPHAGCIVKWEDNQSQFVCPCHGSEFDSRGQVTQDPATRDLVSYSLKVENQSILVKLN
;
A
#
# COMPACT_ATOMS: atom_id res chain seq x y z
N MET A 1 0.39 -3.25 -58.06
CA MET A 1 0.82 -2.83 -56.71
C MET A 1 2.32 -3.04 -56.56
N ASN A 2 3.07 -1.98 -56.20
CA ASN A 2 4.53 -2.01 -56.15
C ASN A 2 5.05 -2.61 -54.83
N ARG A 3 5.51 -3.86 -54.88
CA ARG A 3 6.18 -4.59 -53.77
C ARG A 3 7.32 -3.83 -53.08
N ARG A 4 7.91 -2.85 -53.76
CA ARG A 4 9.00 -2.00 -53.21
C ARG A 4 8.50 -0.83 -52.35
N ALA A 5 7.23 -0.43 -52.47
CA ALA A 5 6.65 0.64 -51.67
C ALA A 5 6.20 0.15 -50.28
N PHE A 6 5.77 -1.11 -50.17
CA PHE A 6 5.29 -1.70 -48.92
C PHE A 6 6.40 -1.81 -47.86
N PHE A 7 7.60 -2.26 -48.24
CA PHE A 7 8.73 -2.36 -47.31
C PHE A 7 9.28 -0.99 -46.86
N ARG A 8 9.05 0.08 -47.64
CA ARG A 8 9.46 1.46 -47.26
C ARG A 8 8.54 2.08 -46.21
N TRP A 9 7.31 1.58 -46.06
CA TRP A 9 6.35 2.05 -45.06
C TRP A 9 6.49 1.32 -43.71
N ILE A 10 6.82 0.03 -43.74
CA ILE A 10 7.02 -0.77 -42.51
C ILE A 10 8.35 -0.45 -41.83
N GLY A 11 9.39 -0.09 -42.60
CA GLY A 11 10.72 0.19 -42.05
C GLY A 11 10.87 1.48 -41.23
N LEU A 12 9.93 2.42 -41.33
CA LEU A 12 9.99 3.70 -40.59
C LEU A 12 9.06 3.75 -39.36
N GLY A 13 8.15 2.78 -39.19
CA GLY A 13 7.14 2.79 -38.13
C GLY A 13 7.51 2.03 -36.85
N TRP A 14 8.66 1.34 -36.82
CA TRP A 14 9.05 0.42 -35.75
C TRP A 14 10.20 0.93 -34.86
N LEU A 15 10.49 2.23 -34.86
CA LEU A 15 11.60 2.81 -34.09
C LEU A 15 11.19 3.83 -33.01
N THR A 16 9.89 4.08 -32.79
CA THR A 16 9.42 5.00 -31.71
C THR A 16 8.62 4.32 -30.60
N SER A 17 8.45 3.00 -30.63
CA SER A 17 7.76 2.26 -29.55
C SER A 17 8.73 1.80 -28.46
N THR A 18 9.53 2.72 -27.95
CA THR A 18 10.36 2.52 -26.76
C THR A 18 10.08 3.64 -25.76
N LEU A 19 8.84 3.73 -25.30
CA LEU A 19 8.50 4.56 -24.16
C LEU A 19 7.82 3.73 -23.07
N LEU A 20 8.74 3.24 -22.23
CA LEU A 20 8.65 2.98 -20.79
C LEU A 20 7.76 1.80 -20.34
N PRO A 21 8.34 0.73 -19.76
CA PRO A 21 7.57 -0.17 -18.93
C PRO A 21 6.98 0.63 -17.78
N ILE A 22 5.65 0.71 -17.75
CA ILE A 22 4.88 1.16 -16.58
C ILE A 22 5.20 0.14 -15.49
N LEU A 23 6.20 0.45 -14.65
CA LEU A 23 6.43 -0.29 -13.43
C LEU A 23 5.21 -0.03 -12.54
N VAL A 24 4.25 -0.94 -12.63
CA VAL A 24 3.16 -1.08 -11.67
C VAL A 24 3.81 -1.37 -10.32
N ALA A 25 4.02 -0.31 -9.53
CA ALA A 25 4.60 -0.42 -8.20
C ALA A 25 3.56 -1.01 -7.23
N CYS A 26 3.31 -2.31 -7.35
CA CYS A 26 2.45 -3.08 -6.44
C CYS A 26 3.17 -3.46 -5.12
N GLY A 27 4.16 -2.68 -4.67
CA GLY A 27 5.05 -3.02 -3.56
C GLY A 27 5.08 -1.97 -2.44
N PHE A 28 5.53 -2.38 -1.26
CA PHE A 28 5.71 -1.48 -0.11
C PHE A 28 6.77 -0.40 -0.42
N LYS A 29 6.39 0.87 -0.24
CA LYS A 29 7.32 2.01 -0.26
C LYS A 29 8.30 1.89 0.90
N ARG A 30 9.58 1.74 0.61
CA ARG A 30 10.62 1.61 1.66
C ARG A 30 10.99 2.98 2.21
N ILE A 31 11.03 3.10 3.53
CA ILE A 31 11.40 4.31 4.26
C ILE A 31 12.51 3.98 5.26
N ALA A 32 13.51 4.85 5.35
CA ALA A 32 14.55 4.74 6.35
C ALA A 32 13.95 4.90 7.76
N ALA A 33 14.39 4.07 8.70
CA ALA A 33 13.94 4.11 10.10
C ALA A 33 14.53 5.30 10.88
N ASN A 34 14.43 6.51 10.34
CA ASN A 34 14.83 7.73 11.01
C ASN A 34 13.65 8.22 11.86
N SER A 35 13.64 7.81 13.12
CA SER A 35 12.66 8.29 14.09
C SER A 35 12.98 9.73 14.51
N ARG A 36 11.95 10.55 14.61
CA ARG A 36 12.02 11.86 15.27
C ARG A 36 12.35 11.67 16.75
N SER A 37 12.72 12.76 17.43
CA SER A 37 13.01 12.76 18.87
C SER A 37 11.86 12.26 19.75
N ASP A 38 10.61 12.31 19.26
CA ASP A 38 9.41 11.81 19.91
C ASP A 38 9.09 10.32 19.61
N GLY A 39 9.97 9.65 18.85
CA GLY A 39 9.84 8.23 18.49
C GLY A 39 8.91 7.97 17.31
N PHE A 40 8.42 9.01 16.63
CA PHE A 40 7.58 8.85 15.44
C PHE A 40 8.41 8.84 14.15
N VAL A 41 7.97 8.03 13.19
CA VAL A 41 8.52 7.98 11.83
C VAL A 41 7.49 8.56 10.87
N VAL A 42 7.93 9.42 9.96
CA VAL A 42 7.08 9.94 8.88
C VAL A 42 6.92 8.85 7.83
N VAL A 43 5.69 8.38 7.62
CA VAL A 43 5.40 7.26 6.70
C VAL A 43 4.81 7.73 5.36
N GLY A 44 4.29 8.95 5.32
CA GLY A 44 3.68 9.52 4.12
C GLY A 44 2.99 10.84 4.41
N ASN A 45 2.19 11.31 3.46
CA ASN A 45 1.33 12.49 3.62
C ASN A 45 -0.12 12.14 3.26
N VAL A 46 -1.06 12.88 3.83
CA VAL A 46 -2.49 12.71 3.60
C VAL A 46 -2.88 12.86 2.12
N SER A 47 -2.21 13.74 1.36
CA SER A 47 -2.44 13.85 -0.09
C SER A 47 -1.99 12.61 -0.86
N GLU A 48 -0.91 11.96 -0.42
CA GLU A 48 -0.43 10.70 -1.00
C GLU A 48 -1.42 9.55 -0.71
N LEU A 49 -2.03 9.56 0.48
CA LEU A 49 -3.05 8.59 0.88
C LEU A 49 -4.29 8.69 -0.04
N ASP A 50 -4.80 9.89 -0.28
CA ASP A 50 -5.95 10.09 -1.17
C ASP A 50 -5.65 9.70 -2.62
N GLN A 51 -4.47 10.07 -3.13
CA GLN A 51 -4.01 9.67 -4.47
C GLN A 51 -3.88 8.15 -4.61
N SER A 52 -3.62 7.46 -3.50
CA SER A 52 -3.48 6.01 -3.45
C SER A 52 -4.80 5.30 -3.10
N ALA A 53 -5.95 5.96 -3.36
CA ALA A 53 -7.28 5.43 -3.06
C ALA A 53 -7.44 5.03 -1.59
N GLY A 54 -6.96 5.88 -0.68
CA GLY A 54 -7.13 5.71 0.77
C GLY A 54 -6.23 4.65 1.40
N LYS A 55 -5.23 4.13 0.68
CA LYS A 55 -4.32 3.09 1.17
C LYS A 55 -2.85 3.40 0.86
N LEU A 56 -1.97 3.25 1.84
CA LEU A 56 -0.53 3.40 1.66
C LEU A 56 0.20 2.19 2.27
N GLN A 57 1.01 1.51 1.47
CA GLN A 57 1.83 0.40 1.92
C GLN A 57 3.27 0.87 2.11
N VAL A 58 3.77 0.80 3.35
CA VAL A 58 5.08 1.33 3.74
C VAL A 58 5.88 0.26 4.46
N GLN A 59 7.18 0.21 4.19
CA GLN A 59 8.12 -0.61 4.94
C GLN A 59 9.14 0.29 5.64
N VAL A 60 9.14 0.28 6.96
CA VAL A 60 10.12 1.00 7.80
C VAL A 60 11.07 -0.01 8.42
N GLY A 61 12.31 -0.05 7.95
CA GLY A 61 13.25 -1.12 8.31
C GLY A 61 12.69 -2.51 7.98
N ASN A 62 12.50 -3.35 9.00
CA ASN A 62 11.91 -4.69 8.86
C ASN A 62 10.40 -4.72 9.10
N THR A 63 9.82 -3.61 9.53
CA THR A 63 8.39 -3.52 9.86
C THR A 63 7.59 -3.12 8.62
N ARG A 64 6.58 -3.92 8.28
CA ARG A 64 5.61 -3.58 7.23
C ARG A 64 4.42 -2.88 7.86
N LEU A 65 3.94 -1.86 7.18
CA LEU A 65 2.79 -1.05 7.56
C LEU A 65 1.85 -0.94 6.38
N ILE A 66 0.56 -1.03 6.65
CA ILE A 66 -0.50 -0.56 5.78
C ILE A 66 -1.24 0.55 6.52
N VAL A 67 -1.33 1.72 5.88
CA VAL A 67 -2.12 2.85 6.35
C VAL A 67 -3.39 2.89 5.54
N VAL A 68 -4.55 2.87 6.19
CA VAL A 68 -5.86 2.93 5.52
C VAL A 68 -6.70 4.04 6.14
N GLY A 69 -7.38 4.81 5.31
CA GLY A 69 -8.28 5.88 5.75
C GLY A 69 -8.52 6.93 4.68
N SER A 70 -8.97 8.11 5.08
CA SER A 70 -9.26 9.23 4.17
C SER A 70 -8.80 10.56 4.75
N ALA A 71 -8.31 11.46 3.89
CA ALA A 71 -7.98 12.82 4.29
C ALA A 71 -9.15 13.61 4.88
N SER A 72 -10.36 13.35 4.40
CA SER A 72 -11.57 14.01 4.87
C SER A 72 -11.90 13.65 6.32
N HIS A 73 -11.41 12.51 6.80
CA HIS A 73 -11.63 12.03 8.16
C HIS A 73 -10.31 11.53 8.79
N PRO A 74 -9.37 12.43 9.14
CA PRO A 74 -8.06 12.02 9.65
C PRO A 74 -8.13 11.10 10.88
N GLN A 75 -9.17 11.25 11.71
CA GLN A 75 -9.41 10.39 12.88
C GLN A 75 -9.75 8.92 12.54
N THR A 76 -10.10 8.60 11.29
CA THR A 76 -10.38 7.22 10.87
C THR A 76 -9.15 6.54 10.27
N ILE A 77 -8.05 7.28 10.09
CA ILE A 77 -6.81 6.72 9.54
C ILE A 77 -6.19 5.78 10.57
N VAL A 78 -5.94 4.54 10.16
CA VAL A 78 -5.26 3.52 10.96
C VAL A 78 -3.94 3.13 10.32
N ALA A 79 -2.96 2.76 11.14
CA ALA A 79 -1.72 2.15 10.70
C ALA A 79 -1.60 0.75 11.32
N LEU A 80 -1.54 -0.27 10.46
CA LEU A 80 -1.58 -1.68 10.86
C LEU A 80 -0.37 -2.42 10.29
N ASN A 81 0.06 -3.50 10.94
CA ASN A 81 0.93 -4.50 10.34
C ASN A 81 0.07 -5.44 9.49
N PRO A 82 0.25 -5.50 8.15
CA PRO A 82 -0.56 -6.37 7.30
C PRO A 82 -0.16 -7.85 7.39
N THR A 83 0.67 -8.24 8.37
CA THR A 83 1.04 -9.64 8.59
C THR A 83 -0.07 -10.35 9.34
N CYS A 84 -0.72 -11.30 8.67
CA CYS A 84 -1.77 -12.15 9.22
C CYS A 84 -1.24 -12.94 10.44
N PRO A 85 -1.88 -12.85 11.62
CA PRO A 85 -1.40 -13.50 12.84
C PRO A 85 -1.62 -15.01 12.88
N HIS A 86 -2.27 -15.60 11.86
CA HIS A 86 -2.40 -17.05 11.69
C HIS A 86 -1.06 -17.68 11.27
N ALA A 87 -0.59 -17.37 10.05
CA ALA A 87 0.59 -18.01 9.44
C ALA A 87 1.58 -17.01 8.81
N GLY A 88 1.42 -15.70 9.06
CA GLY A 88 2.37 -14.68 8.62
C GLY A 88 2.21 -14.17 7.17
N CYS A 89 1.17 -14.59 6.46
CA CYS A 89 0.87 -14.06 5.12
C CYS A 89 0.51 -12.56 5.15
N ILE A 90 0.76 -11.86 4.06
CA ILE A 90 0.34 -10.45 3.93
C ILE A 90 -1.13 -10.40 3.52
N VAL A 91 -1.97 -9.78 4.35
CA VAL A 91 -3.38 -9.52 4.05
C VAL A 91 -3.50 -8.43 3.00
N LYS A 92 -4.57 -8.49 2.19
CA LYS A 92 -4.90 -7.50 1.17
C LYS A 92 -6.10 -6.68 1.63
N TRP A 93 -6.10 -5.39 1.33
CA TRP A 93 -7.28 -4.55 1.51
C TRP A 93 -8.25 -4.77 0.35
N GLU A 94 -9.50 -5.08 0.66
CA GLU A 94 -10.59 -5.22 -0.30
C GLU A 94 -11.47 -3.97 -0.25
N ASP A 95 -11.32 -3.09 -1.24
CA ASP A 95 -11.98 -1.77 -1.28
C ASP A 95 -13.52 -1.88 -1.21
N ASN A 96 -14.11 -2.91 -1.84
CA ASN A 96 -15.56 -3.11 -1.90
C ASN A 96 -16.21 -3.42 -0.55
N GLN A 97 -15.46 -4.04 0.36
CA GLN A 97 -15.95 -4.50 1.66
C GLN A 97 -15.35 -3.70 2.82
N SER A 98 -14.36 -2.83 2.53
CA SER A 98 -13.61 -2.07 3.52
C SER A 98 -13.02 -2.98 4.62
N GLN A 99 -12.41 -4.08 4.18
CA GLN A 99 -11.86 -5.11 5.06
C GLN A 99 -10.54 -5.64 4.54
N PHE A 100 -9.76 -6.29 5.40
CA PHE A 100 -8.57 -7.01 5.01
C PHE A 100 -8.87 -8.49 4.85
N VAL A 101 -8.41 -9.09 3.75
CA VAL A 101 -8.57 -10.52 3.47
C VAL A 101 -7.20 -11.17 3.33
N CYS A 102 -6.99 -12.27 4.07
CA CYS A 102 -5.79 -13.09 3.98
C CYS A 102 -5.89 -14.06 2.80
N PRO A 103 -5.04 -13.94 1.76
CA PRO A 103 -5.13 -14.77 0.57
C PRO A 103 -4.72 -16.23 0.79
N CYS A 104 -4.13 -16.56 1.94
CA CYS A 104 -3.64 -17.91 2.21
C CYS A 104 -4.74 -18.86 2.68
N HIS A 105 -5.61 -18.40 3.58
CA HIS A 105 -6.63 -19.25 4.22
C HIS A 105 -7.97 -18.53 4.47
N GLY A 106 -8.14 -17.32 3.94
CA GLY A 106 -9.42 -16.61 3.99
C GLY A 106 -9.74 -15.89 5.31
N SER A 107 -8.79 -15.75 6.24
CA SER A 107 -9.03 -14.90 7.44
C SER A 107 -9.37 -13.48 7.03
N GLU A 108 -10.39 -12.91 7.65
CA GLU A 108 -10.86 -11.56 7.39
C GLU A 108 -10.68 -10.68 8.64
N PHE A 109 -10.41 -9.39 8.40
CA PHE A 109 -10.26 -8.39 9.44
C PHE A 109 -11.00 -7.13 9.03
N ASP A 110 -11.65 -6.45 9.96
CA ASP A 110 -12.33 -5.20 9.68
C ASP A 110 -11.38 -4.05 9.30
N SER A 111 -11.94 -2.88 8.98
CA SER A 111 -11.16 -1.67 8.66
C SER A 111 -10.17 -1.21 9.73
N ARG A 112 -10.32 -1.67 10.98
CA ARG A 112 -9.43 -1.36 12.11
C ARG A 112 -8.46 -2.51 12.43
N GLY A 113 -8.53 -3.60 11.68
CA GLY A 113 -7.68 -4.78 11.83
C GLY A 113 -8.21 -5.80 12.85
N GLN A 114 -9.45 -5.66 13.33
CA GLN A 114 -10.05 -6.64 14.22
C GLN A 114 -10.44 -7.89 13.45
N VAL A 115 -10.15 -9.07 13.99
CA VAL A 115 -10.47 -10.32 13.31
C VAL A 115 -11.99 -10.54 13.24
N THR A 116 -12.51 -10.81 12.05
CA THR A 116 -13.94 -11.05 11.80
C THR A 116 -14.20 -12.47 11.29
N GLN A 117 -13.22 -13.07 10.62
CA GLN A 117 -13.31 -14.44 10.10
C GLN A 117 -12.04 -15.23 10.44
N ASP A 118 -12.23 -16.44 10.97
CA ASP A 118 -11.19 -17.42 11.26
C ASP A 118 -10.52 -17.91 9.95
N PRO A 119 -9.33 -18.55 9.95
CA PRO A 119 -8.61 -19.18 11.07
C PRO A 119 -7.77 -18.27 11.99
N ALA A 120 -7.60 -16.98 11.68
CA ALA A 120 -6.92 -16.08 12.60
C ALA A 120 -7.72 -15.93 13.90
N THR A 121 -7.02 -15.86 15.04
CA THR A 121 -7.64 -15.71 16.38
C THR A 121 -7.20 -14.44 17.11
N ARG A 122 -6.42 -13.60 16.43
CA ARG A 122 -5.89 -12.34 16.94
C ARG A 122 -6.07 -11.27 15.88
N ASP A 123 -6.13 -10.02 16.33
CA ASP A 123 -6.19 -8.85 15.48
C ASP A 123 -4.85 -8.59 14.77
N LEU A 124 -4.89 -7.80 13.70
CA LEU A 124 -3.69 -7.20 13.13
C LEU A 124 -3.06 -6.25 14.15
N VAL A 125 -1.72 -6.21 14.18
CA VAL A 125 -0.99 -5.30 15.08
C VAL A 125 -1.25 -3.87 14.65
N SER A 126 -1.81 -3.04 15.52
CA SER A 126 -2.01 -1.62 15.29
C SER A 126 -0.87 -0.79 15.88
N TYR A 127 -0.58 0.35 15.24
CA TYR A 127 0.44 1.30 15.67
C TYR A 127 -0.18 2.65 16.00
N SER A 128 0.46 3.37 16.93
CA SER A 128 0.05 4.74 17.23
C SER A 128 0.32 5.64 16.04
N LEU A 129 -0.71 6.33 15.58
CA LEU A 129 -0.67 7.24 14.43
C LEU A 129 -1.07 8.64 14.86
N LYS A 130 -0.41 9.65 14.27
CA LYS A 130 -0.85 11.05 14.31
C LYS A 130 -0.66 11.70 12.96
N VAL A 131 -1.46 12.72 12.68
CA VAL A 131 -1.33 13.56 11.48
C VAL A 131 -0.90 14.95 11.91
N GLU A 132 0.25 15.42 11.44
CA GLU A 132 0.79 16.76 11.71
C GLU A 132 1.23 17.40 10.40
N ASN A 133 0.82 18.64 10.13
CA ASN A 133 1.21 19.37 8.91
C ASN A 133 1.02 18.55 7.63
N GLN A 134 -0.12 17.85 7.53
CA GLN A 134 -0.45 16.90 6.45
C GLN A 134 0.43 15.63 6.41
N SER A 135 1.50 15.52 7.19
CA SER A 135 2.29 14.30 7.31
C SER A 135 1.60 13.27 8.19
N ILE A 136 1.65 12.01 7.76
CA ILE A 136 1.22 10.85 8.56
C ILE A 136 2.45 10.33 9.27
N LEU A 137 2.35 10.27 10.61
CA LEU A 137 3.42 9.80 11.48
C LEU A 137 2.97 8.57 12.24
N VAL A 138 3.84 7.57 12.30
CA VAL A 138 3.58 6.29 12.99
C VAL A 138 4.69 6.01 13.98
N LYS A 139 4.31 5.58 15.18
CA LYS A 139 5.24 5.11 16.21
C LYS A 139 5.30 3.58 16.17
N LEU A 140 6.50 3.03 15.98
CA LEU A 140 6.70 1.59 15.75
C LEU A 140 6.88 0.75 17.03
N ASN A 141 6.74 1.37 18.20
CA ASN A 141 7.08 0.89 19.54
C ASN A 141 8.58 0.80 19.82
#